data_AF-A0A2U3LRP4-F1
#
_entry.id   AF-A0A2U3LRP4-F1
#
_cell.length_a   1.000
_cell.length_b   1.000
_cell.length_c   1.000
_cell.angle_alpha   90.00
_cell.angle_beta   90.00
_cell.angle_gamma   90.00
#
_symmetry.space_group_name_H-M   'P 1'
#
loop_
_entity.id
_entity.type
_entity.pdbx_description
1 polymer ?
#
loop_
_entity_poly.entity_id
_entity_poly.type
_entity_poly.pdbx_seq_one_letter_code
_entity_poly.pdbx_strand_id
1 'polypeptide(L)'
;MILLGLGARTPAIASAVRRLCERCGIPALVTYKAKGVLPDQHPWFGGVLTNGALEREILDRADAFLAIGLDPVELLPRPWSYPQPVHSISAWPISQSQIPLRTELVGDVASYLEAVQVQTDWTADEVSQLAAVQRDQMRAHGEPCELLPHRVVELVAEAYPGARATVDAGAHMFPVMSFWPAQEPCGVLISNGLATMGFGLPAAIGASLLDTSRPVVAFTGDGGLLMCLGELRTAAREALPLRIIVFADGALSLIKIKQIQRGYRTDGVEIGDIDWRAIGAGMGVPAWFAESEGSLRACLRETSDHPGPVLIAARIAAGLYPDMMRALRGVS
;
A
#
# COMPACT_ATOMS: atom_id res chain seq x y z
N MET A 1 13.54 8.20 -15.68
CA MET A 1 12.32 7.70 -15.00
C MET A 1 11.98 8.56 -13.79
N ILE A 2 10.71 8.67 -13.40
CA ILE A 2 10.25 9.45 -12.24
C ILE A 2 10.10 8.55 -11.00
N LEU A 3 10.53 9.04 -9.84
CA LEU A 3 10.33 8.42 -8.52
C LEU A 3 9.46 9.35 -7.67
N LEU A 4 8.21 8.97 -7.41
CA LEU A 4 7.23 9.79 -6.69
C LEU A 4 7.18 9.42 -5.22
N GLY A 5 7.36 10.40 -4.33
CA GLY A 5 7.27 10.19 -2.89
C GLY A 5 6.21 11.05 -2.19
N LEU A 6 6.30 11.07 -0.86
CA LEU A 6 5.39 11.71 0.09
C LEU A 6 5.01 13.14 -0.28
N GLY A 7 5.97 13.93 -0.77
CA GLY A 7 5.79 15.34 -1.13
C GLY A 7 5.02 15.58 -2.41
N ALA A 8 4.79 14.54 -3.24
CA ALA A 8 4.10 14.68 -4.52
C ALA A 8 2.56 14.63 -4.40
N ARG A 9 2.02 14.52 -3.19
CA ARG A 9 0.60 14.16 -2.95
C ARG A 9 -0.38 15.31 -2.94
N THR A 10 0.09 16.55 -3.14
CA THR A 10 -0.83 17.68 -3.29
C THR A 10 -1.54 17.58 -4.65
N PRO A 11 -2.80 18.02 -4.77
CA PRO A 11 -3.51 17.98 -6.05
C PRO A 11 -2.76 18.70 -7.19
N ALA A 12 -2.13 19.84 -6.88
CA ALA A 12 -1.35 20.61 -7.86
C ALA A 12 -0.13 19.82 -8.38
N ILE A 13 0.65 19.22 -7.48
CA ILE A 13 1.84 18.46 -7.87
C ILE A 13 1.43 17.18 -8.61
N ALA A 14 0.44 16.44 -8.11
CA ALA A 14 -0.04 15.24 -8.78
C ALA A 14 -0.54 15.52 -10.20
N SER A 15 -1.24 16.64 -10.41
CA SER A 15 -1.67 17.08 -11.73
C SER A 15 -0.49 17.43 -12.65
N ALA A 16 0.53 18.12 -12.13
CA ALA A 16 1.74 18.43 -12.89
C ALA A 16 2.55 17.18 -13.25
N VAL A 17 2.65 16.21 -12.32
CA VAL A 17 3.29 14.91 -12.57
C VAL A 17 2.60 14.16 -13.71
N ARG A 18 1.26 14.07 -13.68
CA ARG A 18 0.48 13.38 -14.73
C ARG A 18 0.74 14.00 -16.11
N ARG A 19 0.66 15.33 -16.20
CA ARG A 19 1.00 16.07 -17.44
C ARG A 19 2.43 15.82 -17.89
N LEU A 20 3.40 15.77 -16.97
CA LEU A 20 4.79 15.49 -17.30
C LEU A 20 4.95 14.09 -17.87
N CYS A 21 4.34 13.07 -17.26
CA CYS A 21 4.35 11.70 -17.79
C CYS A 21 3.78 11.62 -19.20
N GLU A 22 2.61 12.24 -19.44
CA GLU A 22 1.95 12.26 -20.75
C GLU A 22 2.75 13.02 -21.81
N ARG A 23 3.27 14.21 -21.47
CA ARG A 23 4.00 15.09 -22.39
C ARG A 23 5.36 14.55 -22.79
N CYS A 24 6.07 13.92 -21.85
CA CYS A 24 7.44 13.44 -22.06
C CYS A 24 7.54 11.93 -22.30
N GLY A 25 6.41 11.21 -22.22
CA GLY A 25 6.37 9.75 -22.32
C GLY A 25 7.22 9.07 -21.25
N ILE A 26 7.26 9.60 -20.03
CA ILE A 26 8.17 9.14 -18.97
C ILE A 26 7.43 8.29 -17.93
N PRO A 27 7.90 7.06 -17.63
CA PRO A 27 7.29 6.25 -16.57
C PRO A 27 7.54 6.83 -15.18
N ALA A 28 6.64 6.51 -14.25
CA ALA A 28 6.78 6.86 -12.84
C ALA A 28 6.49 5.68 -11.92
N LEU A 29 7.34 5.48 -10.91
CA LEU A 29 7.04 4.62 -9.77
C LEU A 29 6.60 5.45 -8.58
N VAL A 30 5.74 4.87 -7.74
CA VAL A 30 5.23 5.52 -6.52
C VAL A 30 5.76 4.82 -5.28
N THR A 31 6.20 5.57 -4.27
CA THR A 31 6.34 4.98 -2.93
C THR A 31 4.97 4.57 -2.38
N TYR A 32 4.97 3.80 -1.30
CA TYR A 32 3.73 3.46 -0.61
C TYR A 32 2.88 4.67 -0.23
N LYS A 33 3.47 5.76 0.26
CA LYS A 33 2.68 6.93 0.66
C LYS A 33 2.23 7.75 -0.54
N ALA A 34 2.95 7.69 -1.67
CA ALA A 34 2.64 8.38 -2.92
C ALA A 34 1.64 7.64 -3.84
N LYS A 35 1.19 6.45 -3.43
CA LYS A 35 0.21 5.68 -4.21
C LYS A 35 -1.03 6.52 -4.53
N GLY A 36 -1.44 6.54 -5.80
CA GLY A 36 -2.54 7.36 -6.33
C GLY A 36 -2.16 8.75 -6.85
N VAL A 37 -0.93 9.23 -6.62
CA VAL A 37 -0.40 10.43 -7.31
C VAL A 37 -0.49 10.23 -8.82
N LEU A 38 0.08 9.14 -9.30
CA LEU A 38 -0.25 8.55 -10.59
C LEU A 38 -1.22 7.39 -10.33
N PRO A 39 -2.42 7.36 -10.96
CA PRO A 39 -3.35 6.24 -10.81
C PRO A 39 -2.69 4.92 -11.21
N ASP A 40 -3.00 3.84 -10.50
CA ASP A 40 -2.45 2.50 -10.78
C ASP A 40 -2.78 1.96 -12.18
N GLN A 41 -3.85 2.48 -12.80
CA GLN A 41 -4.28 2.13 -14.16
C GLN A 41 -3.73 3.07 -15.23
N HIS A 42 -2.95 4.09 -14.84
CA HIS A 42 -2.40 5.04 -15.79
C HIS A 42 -1.33 4.36 -16.67
N PRO A 43 -1.28 4.63 -17.99
CA PRO A 43 -0.36 3.91 -18.89
C PRO A 43 1.12 4.07 -18.55
N TRP A 44 1.48 5.18 -17.89
CA TRP A 44 2.85 5.47 -17.43
C TRP A 44 3.15 5.02 -15.99
N PHE A 45 2.26 4.23 -15.36
CA PHE A 45 2.47 3.69 -14.02
C PHE A 45 3.44 2.51 -14.05
N GLY A 46 4.65 2.71 -13.50
CA GLY A 46 5.74 1.74 -13.52
C GLY A 46 5.78 0.78 -12.32
N GLY A 47 4.81 0.88 -11.40
CA GLY A 47 4.78 0.06 -10.19
C GLY A 47 5.11 0.81 -8.90
N VAL A 48 5.36 0.05 -7.84
CA VAL A 48 5.61 0.58 -6.49
C VAL A 48 7.11 0.56 -6.18
N LEU A 49 7.63 1.69 -5.71
CA LEU A 49 9.02 1.87 -5.29
C LEU A 49 9.15 1.59 -3.79
N THR A 50 10.01 0.64 -3.44
CA THR A 50 10.38 0.31 -2.05
C THR A 50 11.89 0.25 -1.83
N ASN A 51 12.71 0.43 -2.86
CA ASN A 51 14.13 0.03 -2.87
C ASN A 51 14.30 -1.49 -2.63
N GLY A 52 13.39 -2.25 -3.24
CA GLY A 52 13.33 -3.71 -3.24
C GLY A 52 13.83 -4.32 -4.56
N ALA A 53 13.46 -5.58 -4.79
CA ALA A 53 13.85 -6.32 -5.99
C ALA A 53 12.80 -6.28 -7.10
N LEU A 54 11.53 -6.06 -6.75
CA LEU A 54 10.41 -6.13 -7.69
C LEU A 54 10.51 -5.07 -8.78
N GLU A 55 10.88 -3.86 -8.40
CA GLU A 55 11.03 -2.70 -9.28
C GLU A 55 12.35 -2.68 -10.07
N ARG A 56 13.23 -3.68 -9.88
CA ARG A 56 14.61 -3.66 -10.38
C ARG A 56 14.67 -3.57 -11.90
N GLU A 57 13.88 -4.37 -12.59
CA GLU A 57 13.91 -4.48 -14.06
C GLU A 57 13.59 -3.14 -14.74
N ILE A 58 12.56 -2.43 -14.27
CA ILE A 58 12.19 -1.12 -14.83
C ILE A 58 13.20 -0.02 -14.43
N LEU A 59 13.79 -0.10 -13.22
CA LEU A 59 14.82 0.85 -12.77
C LEU A 59 16.13 0.70 -13.54
N ASP A 60 16.59 -0.52 -13.82
CA ASP A 60 17.85 -0.76 -14.54
C ASP A 60 17.81 -0.28 -16.00
N ARG A 61 16.62 -0.22 -16.60
CA ARG A 61 16.40 0.32 -17.95
C ARG A 61 16.46 1.84 -18.03
N ALA A 62 16.37 2.53 -16.89
CA ALA A 62 16.53 3.98 -16.85
C ALA A 62 18.01 4.36 -16.81
N ASP A 63 18.33 5.52 -17.40
CA ASP A 63 19.66 6.14 -17.39
C ASP A 63 19.77 7.26 -16.35
N ALA A 64 18.64 7.84 -15.91
CA ALA A 64 18.56 8.84 -14.86
C ALA A 64 17.21 8.78 -14.10
N PHE A 65 17.23 9.27 -12.85
CA PHE A 65 16.04 9.37 -12.00
C PHE A 65 15.70 10.83 -11.68
N LEU A 66 14.41 11.15 -11.80
CA LEU A 66 13.82 12.39 -11.29
C LEU A 66 12.96 12.07 -10.06
N ALA A 67 13.50 12.33 -8.88
CA ALA A 67 12.79 12.15 -7.61
C ALA A 67 11.92 13.39 -7.33
N ILE A 68 10.61 13.19 -7.15
CA ILE A 68 9.66 14.27 -6.90
C ILE A 68 9.05 14.09 -5.51
N GLY A 69 9.39 14.99 -4.59
CA GLY A 69 8.92 14.94 -3.21
C GLY A 69 9.30 13.65 -2.49
N LEU A 70 10.38 12.99 -2.90
CA LEU A 70 10.83 11.74 -2.31
C LEU A 70 11.46 11.98 -0.94
N ASP A 71 10.89 11.36 0.09
CA ASP A 71 11.52 11.27 1.39
C ASP A 71 12.22 9.92 1.50
N PRO A 72 13.57 9.88 1.65
CA PRO A 72 14.31 8.61 1.76
C PRO A 72 13.83 7.70 2.89
N VAL A 73 13.14 8.24 3.92
CA VAL A 73 12.56 7.44 5.01
C VAL A 73 11.51 6.43 4.52
N GLU A 74 10.95 6.64 3.33
CA GLU A 74 9.94 5.75 2.75
C GLU A 74 10.53 4.46 2.15
N LEU A 75 11.83 4.46 1.87
CA LEU A 75 12.53 3.34 1.24
C LEU A 75 12.98 2.32 2.28
N LEU A 76 13.13 1.07 1.85
CA LEU A 76 13.78 0.06 2.67
C LEU A 76 15.20 0.54 3.04
N PRO A 77 15.62 0.39 4.33
CA PRO A 77 16.91 0.87 4.81
C PRO A 77 18.04 -0.05 4.34
N ARG A 78 18.32 0.00 3.05
CA ARG A 78 19.31 -0.81 2.34
C ARG A 78 20.10 0.08 1.39
N PRO A 79 21.38 -0.22 1.13
CA PRO A 79 22.19 0.55 0.20
C PRO A 79 21.48 0.76 -1.14
N TRP A 80 21.48 2.00 -1.61
CA TRP A 80 21.03 2.32 -2.97
C TRP A 80 22.01 1.71 -3.96
N SER A 81 21.56 0.75 -4.76
CA SER A 81 22.42 -0.05 -5.65
C SER A 81 22.41 0.42 -7.11
N TYR A 82 21.71 1.52 -7.41
CA TYR A 82 21.55 2.04 -8.76
C TYR A 82 22.61 3.12 -9.04
N PRO A 83 23.49 2.95 -10.05
CA PRO A 83 24.54 3.91 -10.38
C PRO A 83 24.04 5.17 -11.09
N GLN A 84 22.80 5.16 -11.59
CA GLN A 84 22.20 6.26 -12.32
C GLN A 84 22.12 7.54 -11.47
N PRO A 85 22.36 8.73 -12.06
CA PRO A 85 22.20 10.00 -11.36
C PRO A 85 20.75 10.22 -10.92
N VAL A 86 20.60 10.73 -9.69
CA VAL A 86 19.30 11.11 -9.14
C VAL A 86 19.22 12.63 -9.02
N HIS A 87 18.23 13.24 -9.66
CA HIS A 87 17.89 14.65 -9.53
C HIS A 87 16.63 14.78 -8.67
N SER A 88 16.64 15.63 -7.65
CA SER A 88 15.51 15.82 -6.74
C SER A 88 14.79 17.15 -6.99
N ILE A 89 13.46 17.12 -6.98
CA ILE A 89 12.58 18.28 -6.92
C ILE A 89 11.66 18.11 -5.71
N SER A 90 11.78 19.00 -4.72
CA SER A 90 11.07 18.86 -3.44
C SER A 90 10.77 20.23 -2.82
N ALA A 91 9.86 20.25 -1.84
CA ALA A 91 9.59 21.45 -1.04
C ALA A 91 10.58 21.62 0.13
N TRP A 92 11.46 20.65 0.36
CA TRP A 92 12.46 20.64 1.43
C TRP A 92 13.76 19.98 0.93
N PRO A 93 14.93 20.40 1.46
CA PRO A 93 16.19 19.74 1.14
C PRO A 93 16.26 18.34 1.78
N ILE A 94 16.96 17.43 1.11
CA ILE A 94 17.24 16.08 1.57
C ILE A 94 18.64 16.06 2.20
N SER A 95 18.70 16.25 3.52
CA SER A 95 19.97 16.38 4.26
C SER A 95 20.66 15.04 4.58
N GLN A 96 19.93 13.93 4.58
CA GLN A 96 20.44 12.59 4.89
C GLN A 96 19.79 11.59 3.94
N SER A 97 20.58 11.01 3.03
CA SER A 97 20.07 10.05 2.08
C SER A 97 21.10 8.99 1.75
N GLN A 98 20.63 7.76 1.62
CA GLN A 98 21.39 6.69 0.96
C GLN A 98 21.34 6.85 -0.57
N ILE A 99 20.51 7.76 -1.08
CA ILE A 99 20.34 8.04 -2.51
C ILE A 99 21.42 9.05 -2.94
N PRO A 100 22.22 8.75 -3.98
CA PRO A 100 23.28 9.62 -4.47
C PRO A 100 22.70 10.78 -5.30
N LEU A 101 22.21 11.81 -4.63
CA LEU A 101 21.66 13.01 -5.28
C LEU A 101 22.75 13.77 -6.04
N ARG A 102 22.55 13.97 -7.34
CA ARG A 102 23.41 14.78 -8.21
C ARG A 102 23.01 16.24 -8.22
N THR A 103 21.72 16.52 -8.11
CA THR A 103 21.17 17.87 -8.10
C THR A 103 19.91 17.91 -7.28
N GLU A 104 19.67 19.03 -6.61
CA GLU A 104 18.47 19.26 -5.83
C GLU A 104 17.88 20.63 -6.17
N LEU A 105 16.58 20.66 -6.48
CA LEU A 105 15.78 21.86 -6.68
C LEU A 105 14.75 21.93 -5.56
N VAL A 106 14.96 22.85 -4.63
CA VAL A 106 14.05 23.08 -3.50
C VAL A 106 13.15 24.27 -3.79
N GLY A 107 11.84 24.11 -3.66
CA GLY A 107 10.89 25.22 -3.83
C GLY A 107 9.53 24.79 -4.38
N ASP A 108 9.00 25.56 -5.32
CA ASP A 108 7.71 25.28 -5.96
C ASP A 108 7.82 24.12 -6.95
N VAL A 109 7.58 22.92 -6.42
CA VAL A 109 7.62 21.66 -7.17
C VAL A 109 6.74 21.72 -8.41
N ALA A 110 5.50 22.20 -8.33
CA ALA A 110 4.58 22.17 -9.46
C ALA A 110 5.08 23.04 -10.61
N SER A 111 5.56 24.25 -10.31
CA SER A 111 6.14 25.16 -11.32
C SER A 111 7.40 24.59 -11.97
N TYR A 112 8.28 23.94 -11.19
CA TYR A 112 9.49 23.32 -11.73
C TYR A 112 9.18 22.16 -12.69
N LEU A 113 8.14 21.37 -12.42
CA LEU A 113 7.74 20.26 -13.29
C LEU A 113 7.24 20.72 -14.67
N GLU A 114 6.67 21.92 -14.78
CA GLU A 114 6.26 22.47 -16.09
C GLU A 114 7.46 22.88 -16.95
N ALA A 115 8.59 23.23 -16.33
CA ALA A 115 9.82 23.58 -17.04
C ALA A 115 10.64 22.36 -17.48
N VAL A 116 10.33 21.16 -16.96
CA VAL A 116 11.03 19.93 -17.35
C VAL A 116 10.72 19.58 -18.80
N GLN A 117 11.77 19.53 -19.62
CA GLN A 117 11.73 19.09 -21.00
C GLN A 117 12.68 17.90 -21.17
N VAL A 118 12.11 16.71 -21.31
CA VAL A 118 12.84 15.48 -21.60
C VAL A 118 12.10 14.71 -22.68
N GLN A 119 12.85 14.01 -23.52
CA GLN A 119 12.31 12.99 -24.41
C GLN A 119 12.83 11.65 -23.94
N THR A 120 12.00 10.62 -24.02
CA THR A 120 12.39 9.27 -23.65
C THR A 120 11.90 8.30 -24.71
N ASP A 121 12.58 7.16 -24.83
CA ASP A 121 12.21 6.11 -25.77
C ASP A 121 11.20 5.12 -25.17
N TRP A 122 10.62 5.45 -24.01
CA TRP A 122 9.66 4.57 -23.38
C TRP A 122 8.34 4.53 -24.15
N THR A 123 7.68 3.37 -24.13
CA THR A 123 6.30 3.22 -24.62
C THR A 123 5.33 2.97 -23.47
N ALA A 124 4.07 3.39 -23.63
CA ALA A 124 3.05 3.12 -22.61
C ALA A 124 2.80 1.60 -22.44
N ASP A 125 2.88 0.84 -23.53
CA ASP A 125 2.65 -0.61 -23.54
C ASP A 125 3.72 -1.36 -22.77
N GLU A 126 5.01 -1.04 -22.98
CA GLU A 126 6.07 -1.74 -22.26
C GLU A 126 6.06 -1.42 -20.76
N VAL A 127 5.70 -0.19 -20.37
CA VAL A 127 5.59 0.20 -18.96
C VAL A 127 4.46 -0.56 -18.30
N SER A 128 3.31 -0.65 -18.97
CA SER A 128 2.15 -1.42 -18.51
C SER A 128 2.46 -2.91 -18.39
N GLN A 129 3.22 -3.49 -19.34
CA GLN A 129 3.66 -4.88 -19.29
C GLN A 129 4.60 -5.15 -18.12
N LEU A 130 5.60 -4.29 -17.89
CA LEU A 130 6.50 -4.41 -16.74
C LEU A 130 5.74 -4.30 -15.41
N ALA A 131 4.79 -3.38 -15.30
CA ALA A 131 3.95 -3.26 -14.10
C ALA A 131 3.05 -4.49 -13.90
N ALA A 132 2.54 -5.10 -14.98
CA ALA A 132 1.77 -6.33 -14.91
C ALA A 132 2.62 -7.52 -14.45
N VAL A 133 3.85 -7.67 -14.98
CA VAL A 133 4.80 -8.70 -14.54
C VAL A 133 5.12 -8.57 -13.04
N GLN A 134 5.38 -7.34 -12.57
CA GLN A 134 5.59 -7.07 -11.14
C GLN A 134 4.38 -7.48 -10.29
N ARG A 135 3.16 -7.17 -10.75
CA ARG A 135 1.93 -7.55 -10.05
C ARG A 135 1.74 -9.06 -10.01
N ASP A 136 2.02 -9.76 -11.10
CA ASP A 136 1.88 -11.22 -11.17
C ASP A 136 2.92 -11.95 -10.31
N GLN A 137 4.14 -11.43 -10.18
CA GLN A 137 5.15 -11.94 -9.24
C GLN A 137 4.70 -11.83 -7.77
N MET A 138 3.80 -10.90 -7.45
CA MET A 138 3.20 -10.77 -6.12
C MET A 138 2.00 -11.70 -5.88
N ARG A 139 1.55 -12.44 -6.89
CA ARG A 139 0.49 -13.45 -6.71
C ARG A 139 1.06 -14.70 -6.05
N ALA A 140 0.63 -14.94 -4.82
CA ALA A 140 0.94 -16.19 -4.14
C ALA A 140 0.16 -17.36 -4.76
N HIS A 141 0.77 -18.54 -4.76
CA HIS A 141 0.13 -19.78 -5.18
C HIS A 141 -0.05 -20.66 -3.93
N GLY A 142 -1.29 -21.05 -3.65
CA GLY A 142 -1.64 -21.87 -2.49
C GLY A 142 -2.64 -22.96 -2.87
N GLU A 143 -3.10 -23.70 -1.86
CA GLU A 143 -4.04 -24.81 -2.06
C GLU A 143 -5.46 -24.30 -2.37
N PRO A 144 -6.31 -25.05 -3.10
CA PRO A 144 -7.63 -24.58 -3.54
C PRO A 144 -8.60 -24.14 -2.43
N CYS A 145 -8.41 -24.63 -1.20
CA CYS A 145 -9.22 -24.30 -0.03
C CYS A 145 -8.69 -23.10 0.78
N GLU A 146 -7.50 -22.59 0.46
CA GLU A 146 -6.88 -21.47 1.16
C GLU A 146 -7.42 -20.12 0.67
N LEU A 147 -7.69 -19.22 1.61
CA LEU A 147 -7.91 -17.82 1.28
C LEU A 147 -6.56 -17.10 1.14
N LEU A 148 -6.17 -16.82 -0.10
CA LEU A 148 -4.88 -16.21 -0.40
C LEU A 148 -4.89 -14.72 -0.04
N PRO A 149 -3.80 -14.16 0.53
CA PRO A 149 -3.76 -12.77 0.96
C PRO A 149 -4.08 -11.75 -0.14
N HIS A 150 -3.56 -11.96 -1.36
CA HIS A 150 -3.84 -11.06 -2.49
C HIS A 150 -5.30 -11.11 -2.94
N ARG A 151 -5.93 -12.29 -2.86
CA ARG A 151 -7.35 -12.48 -3.23
C ARG A 151 -8.27 -11.72 -2.28
N VAL A 152 -7.94 -11.61 -1.00
CA VAL A 152 -8.69 -10.74 -0.08
C VAL A 152 -8.76 -9.30 -0.61
N VAL A 153 -7.63 -8.75 -1.04
CA VAL A 153 -7.55 -7.36 -1.55
C VAL A 153 -8.35 -7.20 -2.84
N GLU A 154 -8.18 -8.13 -3.79
CA GLU A 154 -8.89 -8.08 -5.07
C GLU A 154 -10.41 -8.15 -4.88
N LEU A 155 -10.89 -9.08 -4.04
CA LEU A 155 -12.31 -9.24 -3.74
C LEU A 155 -12.90 -8.00 -3.05
N VAL A 156 -12.15 -7.39 -2.13
CA VAL A 156 -12.59 -6.17 -1.45
C VAL A 156 -12.58 -4.97 -2.41
N ALA A 157 -11.60 -4.88 -3.31
CA ALA A 157 -11.54 -3.84 -4.34
C ALA A 157 -12.68 -3.97 -5.37
N GLU A 158 -13.04 -5.20 -5.76
CA GLU A 158 -14.23 -5.51 -6.57
C GLU A 158 -15.51 -5.04 -5.88
N ALA A 159 -15.63 -5.26 -4.57
CA ALA A 159 -16.83 -4.92 -3.80
C ALA A 159 -16.98 -3.42 -3.49
N TYR A 160 -15.86 -2.70 -3.34
CA TYR A 160 -15.84 -1.29 -2.95
C TYR A 160 -15.03 -0.44 -3.94
N PRO A 161 -15.45 -0.35 -5.22
CA PRO A 161 -14.75 0.45 -6.21
C PRO A 161 -14.73 1.93 -5.83
N GLY A 162 -13.57 2.58 -5.97
CA GLY A 162 -13.40 4.00 -5.67
C GLY A 162 -13.33 4.36 -4.17
N ALA A 163 -13.42 3.37 -3.28
CA ALA A 163 -13.20 3.55 -1.85
C ALA A 163 -11.77 4.00 -1.56
N ARG A 164 -11.61 4.80 -0.50
CA ARG A 164 -10.27 5.06 0.05
C ARG A 164 -9.84 3.86 0.89
N ALA A 165 -8.53 3.64 0.96
CA ALA A 165 -7.97 2.61 1.83
C ALA A 165 -7.06 3.21 2.89
N THR A 166 -7.07 2.61 4.08
CA THR A 166 -6.02 2.76 5.07
C THR A 166 -5.37 1.41 5.31
N VAL A 167 -4.07 1.42 5.57
CA VAL A 167 -3.26 0.20 5.68
C VAL A 167 -2.44 0.27 6.95
N ASP A 168 -2.63 -0.72 7.82
CA ASP A 168 -1.85 -0.87 9.04
C ASP A 168 -0.45 -1.42 8.76
N ALA A 169 0.40 -1.43 9.78
CA ALA A 169 1.72 -2.06 9.69
C ALA A 169 1.61 -3.57 9.93
N GLY A 170 2.09 -4.37 8.98
CA GLY A 170 2.09 -5.83 9.08
C GLY A 170 2.37 -6.49 7.75
N ALA A 171 2.38 -7.83 7.69
CA ALA A 171 2.64 -8.55 6.44
C ALA A 171 1.53 -8.32 5.40
N HIS A 172 0.29 -8.06 5.83
CA HIS A 172 -0.84 -7.71 4.97
C HIS A 172 -0.62 -6.44 4.14
N MET A 173 0.33 -5.57 4.51
CA MET A 173 0.66 -4.40 3.68
C MET A 173 1.17 -4.81 2.29
N PHE A 174 1.85 -5.96 2.17
CA PHE A 174 2.40 -6.41 0.88
C PHE A 174 1.31 -6.64 -0.16
N PRO A 175 0.29 -7.51 0.07
CA PRO A 175 -0.81 -7.65 -0.88
C PRO A 175 -1.60 -6.34 -1.04
N VAL A 176 -1.85 -5.59 0.03
CA VAL A 176 -2.68 -4.37 -0.08
C VAL A 176 -2.02 -3.33 -0.98
N MET A 177 -0.72 -3.07 -0.82
CA MET A 177 -0.02 -2.07 -1.62
C MET A 177 0.21 -2.50 -3.07
N SER A 178 0.22 -3.81 -3.35
CA SER A 178 0.36 -4.36 -4.71
C SER A 178 -0.95 -4.47 -5.48
N PHE A 179 -2.08 -4.74 -4.80
CA PHE A 179 -3.34 -5.09 -5.46
C PHE A 179 -4.48 -4.08 -5.23
N TRP A 180 -4.39 -3.18 -4.24
CA TRP A 180 -5.44 -2.14 -4.08
C TRP A 180 -5.31 -1.05 -5.15
N PRO A 181 -6.35 -0.77 -5.95
CA PRO A 181 -6.27 0.18 -7.05
C PRO A 181 -6.43 1.62 -6.54
N ALA A 182 -5.33 2.37 -6.43
CA ALA A 182 -5.39 3.79 -6.08
C ALA A 182 -5.65 4.67 -7.31
N GLN A 183 -6.60 5.60 -7.18
CA GLN A 183 -7.03 6.48 -8.28
C GLN A 183 -6.64 7.96 -8.07
N GLU A 184 -6.40 8.35 -6.82
CA GLU A 184 -6.18 9.74 -6.44
C GLU A 184 -5.11 9.88 -5.34
N PRO A 185 -4.41 11.03 -5.28
CA PRO A 185 -3.51 11.32 -4.16
C PRO A 185 -4.26 11.21 -2.83
N CYS A 186 -3.62 10.65 -1.82
CA CYS A 186 -4.23 10.37 -0.51
C CYS A 186 -5.43 9.40 -0.57
N GLY A 187 -5.64 8.69 -1.68
CA GLY A 187 -6.61 7.60 -1.78
C GLY A 187 -6.19 6.34 -1.02
N VAL A 188 -4.90 6.19 -0.72
CA VAL A 188 -4.35 5.15 0.16
C VAL A 188 -3.50 5.81 1.26
N LEU A 189 -3.81 5.51 2.52
CA LEU A 189 -3.13 6.05 3.68
C LEU A 189 -2.39 4.93 4.42
N ILE A 190 -1.10 5.11 4.67
CA ILE A 190 -0.26 4.12 5.33
C ILE A 190 0.79 4.79 6.21
N SER A 191 1.07 4.20 7.37
CA SER A 191 2.24 4.56 8.18
C SER A 191 3.48 3.88 7.59
N ASN A 192 4.29 4.65 6.84
CA ASN A 192 5.58 4.21 6.32
C ASN A 192 6.68 5.19 6.76
N GLY A 193 7.82 4.63 7.16
CA GLY A 193 8.90 5.30 7.91
C GLY A 193 9.08 4.68 9.30
N LEU A 194 8.16 4.95 10.22
CA LEU A 194 8.12 4.28 11.53
C LEU A 194 7.37 2.95 11.53
N ALA A 195 6.54 2.70 10.50
CA ALA A 195 5.71 1.50 10.38
C ALA A 195 4.88 1.22 11.66
N THR A 196 4.14 2.24 12.11
CA THR A 196 3.36 2.21 13.36
C THR A 196 2.16 1.27 13.23
N MET A 197 2.10 0.25 14.08
CA MET A 197 0.92 -0.62 14.23
C MET A 197 -0.24 0.11 14.91
N GLY A 198 -1.47 -0.24 14.56
CA GLY A 198 -2.69 0.40 15.06
C GLY A 198 -3.07 1.66 14.27
N PHE A 199 -2.36 1.98 13.18
CA PHE A 199 -2.65 3.15 12.36
C PHE A 199 -3.96 3.00 11.55
N GLY A 200 -4.29 1.79 11.11
CA GLY A 200 -5.29 1.56 10.06
C GLY A 200 -6.68 2.07 10.43
N LEU A 201 -7.22 1.65 11.58
CA LEU A 201 -8.57 2.01 12.00
C LEU A 201 -8.73 3.51 12.34
N PRO A 202 -7.88 4.14 13.19
CA PRO A 202 -7.97 5.58 13.45
C PRO A 202 -7.83 6.44 12.17
N ALA A 203 -6.94 6.06 11.25
CA ALA A 203 -6.81 6.76 9.98
C ALA A 203 -8.07 6.63 9.12
N ALA A 204 -8.74 5.47 9.14
CA ALA A 204 -9.98 5.27 8.40
C ALA A 204 -11.13 6.11 8.95
N ILE A 205 -11.23 6.20 10.29
CA ILE A 205 -12.17 7.10 10.97
C ILE A 205 -11.94 8.54 10.51
N GLY A 206 -10.70 9.03 10.57
CA GLY A 206 -10.37 10.39 10.13
C GLY A 206 -10.69 10.63 8.66
N ALA A 207 -10.35 9.69 7.77
CA ALA A 207 -10.65 9.79 6.34
C ALA A 207 -12.15 9.79 6.05
N SER A 208 -12.92 8.99 6.78
CA SER A 208 -14.37 8.88 6.61
C SER A 208 -15.11 10.11 7.15
N LEU A 209 -14.61 10.74 8.22
CA LEU A 209 -15.16 12.00 8.74
C LEU A 209 -15.01 13.16 7.76
N LEU A 210 -14.01 13.12 6.87
CA LEU A 210 -13.80 14.14 5.83
C LEU A 210 -14.68 13.93 4.61
N ASP A 211 -15.11 12.68 4.35
CA ASP A 211 -15.91 12.31 3.19
C ASP A 211 -16.72 11.05 3.50
N THR A 212 -17.99 11.24 3.88
CA THR A 212 -18.93 10.15 4.15
C THR A 212 -19.69 9.69 2.91
N SER A 213 -19.42 10.28 1.73
CA SER A 213 -20.16 9.95 0.49
C SER A 213 -19.76 8.61 -0.11
N ARG A 214 -18.64 8.04 0.34
CA ARG A 214 -18.11 6.74 -0.08
C ARG A 214 -17.50 6.00 1.11
N PRO A 215 -17.42 4.67 1.05
CA PRO A 215 -16.80 3.90 2.11
C PRO A 215 -15.28 4.12 2.19
N VAL A 216 -14.74 3.90 3.39
CA VAL A 216 -13.30 3.77 3.63
C VAL A 216 -13.00 2.35 4.09
N VAL A 217 -12.06 1.69 3.42
CA VAL A 217 -11.62 0.33 3.75
C VAL A 217 -10.39 0.39 4.64
N ALA A 218 -10.50 -0.10 5.87
CA ALA A 218 -9.37 -0.22 6.79
C ALA A 218 -8.80 -1.63 6.71
N PHE A 219 -7.63 -1.78 6.10
CA PHE A 219 -6.89 -3.03 6.10
C PHE A 219 -5.96 -3.12 7.30
N THR A 220 -6.11 -4.17 8.08
CA THR A 220 -5.31 -4.40 9.29
C THR A 220 -5.04 -5.90 9.49
N GLY A 221 -4.12 -6.24 10.39
CA GLY A 221 -3.94 -7.60 10.89
C GLY A 221 -4.45 -7.71 12.32
N ASP A 222 -4.51 -8.92 12.87
CA ASP A 222 -5.03 -9.15 14.23
C ASP A 222 -4.37 -8.23 15.26
N GLY A 223 -3.04 -8.26 15.33
CA GLY A 223 -2.27 -7.49 16.32
C GLY A 223 -2.40 -5.98 16.15
N GLY A 224 -2.51 -5.48 14.92
CA GLY A 224 -2.70 -4.05 14.65
C GLY A 224 -4.05 -3.56 15.14
N LEU A 225 -5.12 -4.29 14.83
CA LEU A 225 -6.47 -3.93 15.27
C LEU A 225 -6.62 -3.98 16.79
N LEU A 226 -6.04 -4.99 17.45
CA LEU A 226 -6.10 -5.16 18.90
C LEU A 226 -5.50 -3.96 19.67
N MET A 227 -4.50 -3.26 19.09
CA MET A 227 -3.91 -2.07 19.71
C MET A 227 -4.87 -0.88 19.77
N CYS A 228 -5.86 -0.81 18.88
CA CYS A 228 -6.82 0.29 18.77
C CYS A 228 -8.27 -0.17 18.82
N LEU A 229 -8.54 -1.29 19.51
CA LEU A 229 -9.84 -1.95 19.50
C LEU A 229 -11.00 -1.06 19.99
N GLY A 230 -10.73 -0.17 20.94
CA GLY A 230 -11.71 0.79 21.46
C GLY A 230 -12.29 1.71 20.38
N GLU A 231 -11.56 1.96 19.29
CA GLU A 231 -12.03 2.81 18.20
C GLU A 231 -13.13 2.17 17.34
N LEU A 232 -13.36 0.86 17.47
CA LEU A 232 -14.56 0.23 16.92
C LEU A 232 -15.83 0.87 17.50
N ARG A 233 -15.80 1.23 18.80
CA ARG A 233 -16.92 1.90 19.43
C ARG A 233 -17.09 3.33 18.92
N THR A 234 -16.00 4.04 18.64
CA THR A 234 -16.03 5.36 17.98
C THR A 234 -16.68 5.25 16.61
N ALA A 235 -16.22 4.33 15.77
CA ALA A 235 -16.79 4.10 14.44
C ALA A 235 -18.30 3.79 14.50
N ALA A 236 -18.73 2.96 15.45
CA ALA A 236 -20.14 2.63 15.67
C ALA A 236 -20.96 3.83 16.14
N ARG A 237 -20.44 4.61 17.10
CA ARG A 237 -21.12 5.80 17.63
C ARG A 237 -21.36 6.84 16.55
N GLU A 238 -20.36 7.06 15.69
CA GLU A 238 -20.42 8.03 14.59
C GLU A 238 -21.11 7.46 13.32
N ALA A 239 -21.52 6.19 13.33
CA ALA A 239 -22.14 5.48 12.21
C ALA A 239 -21.36 5.63 10.88
N LEU A 240 -20.02 5.60 10.95
CA LEU A 240 -19.16 5.84 9.79
C LEU A 240 -19.22 4.68 8.80
N PRO A 241 -19.23 4.93 7.47
CA PRO A 241 -19.27 3.89 6.43
C PRO A 241 -17.94 3.12 6.27
N LEU A 242 -17.39 2.58 7.35
CA LEU A 242 -16.11 1.86 7.36
C LEU A 242 -16.26 0.38 7.02
N ARG A 243 -15.30 -0.15 6.24
CA ARG A 243 -15.14 -1.58 6.00
C ARG A 243 -13.82 -2.02 6.59
N ILE A 244 -13.86 -2.65 7.75
CA ILE A 244 -12.69 -3.05 8.52
C ILE A 244 -12.37 -4.48 8.13
N ILE A 245 -11.29 -4.66 7.36
CA ILE A 245 -10.86 -5.95 6.85
C ILE A 245 -9.63 -6.40 7.64
N VAL A 246 -9.82 -7.45 8.44
CA VAL A 246 -8.76 -8.05 9.26
C VAL A 246 -8.16 -9.24 8.53
N PHE A 247 -6.88 -9.20 8.22
CA PHE A 247 -6.10 -10.36 7.81
C PHE A 247 -5.81 -11.18 9.06
N ALA A 248 -6.66 -12.18 9.31
CA ALA A 248 -6.62 -12.99 10.51
C ALA A 248 -5.69 -14.18 10.32
N ASP A 249 -4.52 -14.15 10.95
CA ASP A 249 -3.58 -15.28 10.99
C ASP A 249 -3.14 -15.67 12.40
N GLY A 250 -3.69 -14.99 13.41
CA GLY A 250 -3.44 -15.29 14.81
C GLY A 250 -1.99 -15.02 15.23
N ALA A 251 -1.24 -14.21 14.46
CA ALA A 251 0.16 -13.96 14.72
C ALA A 251 0.63 -12.56 14.32
N LEU A 252 1.79 -12.17 14.85
CA LEU A 252 2.57 -11.05 14.35
C LEU A 252 3.46 -11.51 13.19
N SER A 253 2.83 -11.93 12.08
CA SER A 253 3.49 -12.67 10.99
C SER A 253 4.75 -12.01 10.43
N LEU A 254 4.78 -10.69 10.26
CA LEU A 254 5.99 -10.02 9.76
C LEU A 254 7.18 -10.15 10.73
N ILE A 255 6.92 -10.15 12.04
CA ILE A 255 7.96 -10.33 13.07
C ILE A 255 8.39 -11.79 13.11
N LYS A 256 7.41 -12.73 13.08
CA LYS A 256 7.65 -14.17 13.01
C LYS A 256 8.56 -14.55 11.84
N ILE A 257 8.26 -14.05 10.64
CA ILE A 257 9.06 -14.27 9.43
C ILE A 257 10.50 -13.77 9.63
N LYS A 258 10.68 -12.56 10.19
CA LYS A 258 12.02 -12.00 10.43
C LYS A 258 12.80 -12.79 11.50
N GLN A 259 12.14 -13.32 12.53
CA GLN A 259 12.80 -14.20 13.51
C GLN A 259 13.31 -15.47 12.82
N ILE A 260 12.48 -16.14 12.02
CA ILE A 260 12.85 -17.34 11.27
C ILE A 260 14.03 -17.06 10.32
N GLN A 261 13.97 -15.98 9.54
CA GLN A 261 15.04 -15.61 8.60
C GLN A 261 16.39 -15.34 9.29
N ARG A 262 16.37 -14.87 10.54
CA ARG A 262 17.58 -14.63 11.35
C ARG A 262 18.05 -15.88 12.10
N GLY A 263 17.40 -17.03 11.91
CA GLY A 263 17.70 -18.27 12.63
C GLY A 263 17.32 -18.21 14.11
N TYR A 264 16.44 -17.28 14.51
CA TYR A 264 15.94 -17.19 15.87
C TYR A 264 14.75 -18.12 16.07
N ARG A 265 14.55 -18.55 17.33
CA ARG A 265 13.29 -19.16 17.74
C ARG A 265 12.16 -18.15 17.61
N THR A 266 10.99 -18.61 17.18
CA THR A 266 9.76 -17.79 17.19
C THR A 266 9.28 -17.64 18.63
N ASP A 267 9.24 -16.40 19.14
CA ASP A 267 8.85 -16.08 20.51
C ASP A 267 8.13 -14.73 20.57
N GLY A 268 7.09 -14.62 21.42
CA GLY A 268 6.27 -13.41 21.60
C GLY A 268 5.47 -12.95 20.38
N VAL A 269 5.27 -13.83 19.38
CA VAL A 269 4.61 -13.49 18.11
C VAL A 269 3.26 -14.17 17.89
N GLU A 270 2.90 -15.16 18.71
CA GLU A 270 1.60 -15.85 18.61
C GLU A 270 0.55 -15.06 19.40
N ILE A 271 -0.57 -14.74 18.75
CA ILE A 271 -1.73 -14.08 19.37
C ILE A 271 -2.79 -15.14 19.71
N GLY A 272 -2.94 -16.14 18.83
CA GLY A 272 -3.98 -17.16 18.92
C GLY A 272 -5.28 -16.77 18.22
N ASP A 273 -6.26 -17.67 18.28
CA ASP A 273 -7.56 -17.47 17.66
C ASP A 273 -8.39 -16.42 18.42
N ILE A 274 -9.05 -15.55 17.66
CA ILE A 274 -9.88 -14.46 18.19
C ILE A 274 -11.31 -14.61 17.66
N ASP A 275 -12.28 -14.52 18.55
CA ASP A 275 -13.69 -14.40 18.16
C ASP A 275 -14.01 -12.96 17.77
N TRP A 276 -13.71 -12.65 16.50
CA TRP A 276 -13.96 -11.35 15.88
C TRP A 276 -15.45 -10.97 15.86
N ARG A 277 -16.35 -11.96 15.86
CA ARG A 277 -17.81 -11.71 15.90
C ARG A 277 -18.23 -11.22 17.26
N ALA A 278 -17.76 -11.87 18.33
CA ALA A 278 -18.02 -11.45 19.71
C ALA A 278 -17.43 -10.07 20.00
N ILE A 279 -16.21 -9.80 19.53
CA ILE A 279 -15.58 -8.47 19.63
C ILE A 279 -16.43 -7.40 18.95
N GLY A 280 -16.81 -7.63 17.69
CA GLY A 280 -17.63 -6.68 16.93
C GLY A 280 -18.95 -6.38 17.65
N ALA A 281 -19.66 -7.43 18.08
CA ALA A 281 -20.91 -7.31 18.83
C ALA A 281 -20.73 -6.48 20.12
N GLY A 282 -19.67 -6.74 20.88
CA GLY A 282 -19.34 -5.99 22.10
C GLY A 282 -19.03 -4.51 21.87
N MET A 283 -18.54 -4.15 20.68
CA MET A 283 -18.21 -2.77 20.29
C MET A 283 -19.34 -2.07 19.52
N GLY A 284 -20.42 -2.78 19.19
CA GLY A 284 -21.52 -2.27 18.37
C GLY A 284 -21.22 -2.20 16.87
N VAL A 285 -20.29 -3.02 16.39
CA VAL A 285 -19.93 -3.16 14.97
C VAL A 285 -20.30 -4.56 14.49
N PRO A 286 -21.25 -4.72 13.56
CA PRO A 286 -21.55 -6.00 12.96
C PRO A 286 -20.30 -6.64 12.35
N ALA A 287 -20.08 -7.93 12.66
CA ALA A 287 -18.84 -8.61 12.36
C ALA A 287 -19.07 -9.98 11.72
N TRP A 288 -18.29 -10.28 10.68
CA TRP A 288 -18.27 -11.55 9.97
C TRP A 288 -16.88 -12.18 10.02
N PHE A 289 -16.86 -13.49 9.76
CA PHE A 289 -15.63 -14.27 9.66
C PHE A 289 -15.67 -15.09 8.38
N ALA A 290 -14.63 -14.98 7.57
CA ALA A 290 -14.47 -15.65 6.29
C ALA A 290 -13.20 -16.51 6.31
N GLU A 291 -13.30 -17.73 5.79
CA GLU A 291 -12.23 -18.74 5.82
C GLU A 291 -11.86 -19.24 4.41
N SER A 292 -12.52 -18.69 3.38
CA SER A 292 -12.38 -19.08 1.97
C SER A 292 -12.81 -17.93 1.07
N GLU A 293 -12.43 -17.97 -0.21
CA GLU A 293 -12.91 -16.96 -1.18
C GLU A 293 -14.45 -16.93 -1.25
N GLY A 294 -15.10 -18.10 -1.21
CA GLY A 294 -16.56 -18.20 -1.27
C GLY A 294 -17.25 -17.53 -0.07
N SER A 295 -16.75 -17.77 1.14
CA SER A 295 -17.27 -17.15 2.36
C SER A 295 -16.97 -15.65 2.40
N LEU A 296 -15.79 -15.21 1.95
CA LEU A 296 -15.47 -13.78 1.85
C LEU A 296 -16.40 -13.07 0.86
N ARG A 297 -16.61 -13.63 -0.34
CA ARG A 297 -17.58 -13.09 -1.32
C ARG A 297 -18.99 -13.01 -0.74
N ALA A 298 -19.41 -13.97 0.08
CA ALA A 298 -20.70 -13.93 0.75
C ALA A 298 -20.78 -12.77 1.76
N CYS A 299 -19.78 -12.62 2.62
CA CYS A 299 -19.71 -11.52 3.58
C CYS A 299 -19.73 -10.16 2.89
N LEU A 300 -18.96 -9.98 1.80
CA LEU A 300 -18.90 -8.73 1.04
C LEU A 300 -20.25 -8.38 0.40
N ARG A 301 -20.97 -9.37 -0.15
CA ARG A 301 -22.32 -9.13 -0.70
C ARG A 301 -23.35 -8.79 0.37
N GLU A 302 -23.30 -9.46 1.52
CA GLU A 302 -24.24 -9.23 2.62
C GLU A 302 -24.07 -7.84 3.25
N THR A 303 -22.86 -7.31 3.20
CA THR A 303 -22.47 -6.08 3.88
C THR A 303 -22.30 -4.87 2.97
N SER A 304 -22.49 -5.02 1.65
CA SER A 304 -22.22 -3.98 0.65
C SER A 304 -22.99 -2.69 0.93
N ASP A 305 -24.25 -2.84 1.33
CA ASP A 305 -25.20 -1.73 1.49
C ASP A 305 -25.34 -1.30 2.97
N HIS A 306 -24.56 -1.89 3.87
CA HIS A 306 -24.65 -1.57 5.29
C HIS A 306 -24.20 -0.11 5.52
N PRO A 307 -25.03 0.77 6.13
CA PRO A 307 -24.74 2.21 6.19
C PRO A 307 -23.63 2.57 7.19
N GLY A 308 -23.49 1.79 8.26
CA GLY A 308 -22.48 2.00 9.30
C GLY A 308 -21.25 1.10 9.13
N PRO A 309 -20.39 1.02 10.17
CA PRO A 309 -19.17 0.25 10.11
C PRO A 309 -19.46 -1.25 10.08
N VAL A 310 -18.62 -1.98 9.36
CA VAL A 310 -18.64 -3.44 9.26
C VAL A 310 -17.24 -3.96 9.49
N LEU A 311 -17.12 -5.06 10.25
CA LEU A 311 -15.88 -5.81 10.42
C LEU A 311 -15.97 -7.15 9.68
N ILE A 312 -14.97 -7.46 8.87
CA ILE A 312 -14.81 -8.78 8.25
C ILE A 312 -13.41 -9.27 8.59
N ALA A 313 -13.32 -10.32 9.40
CA ALA A 313 -12.08 -11.03 9.62
C ALA A 313 -11.94 -12.16 8.60
N ALA A 314 -10.86 -12.12 7.83
CA ALA A 314 -10.55 -13.07 6.79
C ALA A 314 -9.38 -13.94 7.24
N ARG A 315 -9.62 -15.23 7.51
CA ARG A 315 -8.55 -16.17 7.84
C ARG A 315 -7.74 -16.49 6.59
N ILE A 316 -6.52 -16.00 6.54
CA ILE A 316 -5.64 -16.10 5.37
C ILE A 316 -4.58 -17.18 5.52
N ALA A 317 -4.10 -17.71 4.39
CA ALA A 317 -2.94 -18.59 4.36
C ALA A 317 -1.63 -17.80 4.56
N ALA A 318 -1.27 -17.54 5.82
CA ALA A 318 -0.12 -16.72 6.20
C ALA A 318 1.24 -17.31 5.80
N GLY A 319 1.29 -18.63 5.59
CA GLY A 319 2.48 -19.34 5.10
C GLY A 319 3.00 -18.85 3.74
N LEU A 320 2.20 -18.06 3.02
CA LEU A 320 2.53 -17.49 1.71
C LEU A 320 3.20 -16.11 1.78
N TYR A 321 3.18 -15.44 2.92
CA TYR A 321 3.86 -14.14 3.09
C TYR A 321 5.37 -14.18 2.84
N PRO A 322 6.14 -15.23 3.22
CA PRO A 322 7.57 -15.32 2.89
C PRO A 322 7.85 -15.21 1.39
N ASP A 323 7.04 -15.83 0.53
CA ASP A 323 7.24 -15.80 -0.91
C ASP A 323 6.93 -14.42 -1.49
N MET A 324 5.83 -13.80 -1.06
CA MET A 324 5.51 -12.41 -1.43
C MET A 324 6.61 -11.44 -0.97
N MET A 325 7.15 -11.64 0.24
CA MET A 325 8.23 -10.81 0.75
C MET A 325 9.53 -11.02 -0.05
N ARG A 326 9.82 -12.26 -0.48
CA ARG A 326 10.98 -12.57 -1.33
C ARG A 326 10.84 -11.93 -2.71
N ALA A 327 9.66 -11.98 -3.32
CA ALA A 327 9.39 -11.29 -4.59
C ALA A 327 9.59 -9.78 -4.46
N LEU A 328 8.98 -9.17 -3.42
CA LEU A 328 9.05 -7.73 -3.20
C LEU A 328 10.47 -7.24 -2.86
N ARG A 329 11.12 -7.86 -1.87
CA ARG A 329 12.37 -7.36 -1.28
C ARG A 329 13.61 -8.05 -1.82
N GLY A 330 13.48 -9.12 -2.60
CA GLY A 330 14.58 -10.00 -2.94
C GLY A 330 15.03 -10.89 -1.78
N VAL A 331 16.00 -11.76 -2.06
CA VAL A 331 16.65 -12.61 -1.05
C VAL A 331 17.52 -11.73 -0.16
N SER A 332 17.33 -11.82 1.16
CA SER A 332 18.16 -11.18 2.18
C SER A 332 19.00 -12.21 2.91
#